data_AF-A0A1Q5FGS9-F1
#
_entry.id   AF-A0A1Q5FGS9-F1
#
_cell.length_a   1.000
_cell.length_b   1.000
_cell.length_c   1.000
_cell.angle_alpha   90.00
_cell.angle_beta   90.00
_cell.angle_gamma   90.00
#
_symmetry.space_group_name_H-M   'P 1'
#
loop_
_entity.id
_entity.type
_entity.pdbx_description
1 polymer ?
#
loop_
_entity_poly.entity_id
_entity_poly.type
_entity_poly.pdbx_seq_one_letter_code
_entity_poly.pdbx_strand_id
1 'polypeptide(L)'
;PPRLLDYSVSGATRLMHRLGFSPQVPARKVAERDEQAVTAWKEATWAEVKEPGRPAGATSASRTRQASPAGRPKDAPGADGAAPLS
;
A
#
# COMPACT_ATOMS: atom_id res chain seq x y z
N PRO A 1 12.77 -29.46 -26.82
CA PRO A 1 12.27 -29.36 -25.43
C PRO A 1 11.48 -28.04 -25.26
N PRO A 2 10.28 -28.04 -24.68
CA PRO A 2 9.54 -26.80 -24.44
C PRO A 2 10.29 -25.94 -23.42
N ARG A 3 10.54 -24.67 -23.77
CA ARG A 3 11.08 -23.69 -22.82
C ARG A 3 9.92 -23.24 -21.93
N LEU A 4 9.95 -23.64 -20.66
CA LEU A 4 9.11 -23.02 -19.64
C LEU A 4 9.56 -21.55 -19.54
N LEU A 5 8.59 -20.63 -19.65
CA LEU A 5 8.81 -19.21 -19.43
C LEU A 5 9.05 -19.00 -17.93
N ASP A 6 10.32 -18.99 -17.53
CA ASP A 6 10.69 -18.59 -16.17
C ASP A 6 10.68 -17.06 -16.10
N TYR A 7 9.74 -16.52 -15.33
CA TYR A 7 9.54 -15.11 -15.18
C TYR A 7 9.38 -14.78 -13.68
N SER A 8 10.22 -13.90 -13.14
CA SER A 8 10.09 -13.41 -11.76
C SER A 8 8.75 -12.69 -11.54
N VAL A 9 8.01 -13.03 -10.47
CA VAL A 9 6.72 -12.39 -10.11
C VAL A 9 6.73 -10.87 -10.29
N SER A 10 7.79 -10.19 -9.82
CA SER A 10 7.92 -8.74 -9.90
C SER A 10 7.89 -8.19 -11.32
N GLY A 11 8.54 -8.85 -12.26
CA GLY A 11 8.52 -8.34 -13.63
C GLY A 11 7.25 -8.75 -14.38
N ALA A 12 6.56 -9.84 -14.00
CA ALA A 12 5.32 -10.27 -14.64
C ALA A 12 4.29 -9.19 -14.35
N THR A 13 4.22 -8.77 -13.09
CA THR A 13 3.45 -7.61 -12.64
C THR A 13 3.81 -6.34 -13.42
N ARG A 14 5.10 -6.02 -13.59
CA ARG A 14 5.51 -4.83 -14.38
C ARG A 14 5.12 -4.92 -15.84
N LEU A 15 5.22 -6.10 -16.45
CA LEU A 15 4.80 -6.34 -17.84
C LEU A 15 3.29 -6.15 -17.98
N MET A 16 2.49 -6.74 -17.09
CA MET A 16 1.04 -6.58 -17.08
C MET A 16 0.64 -5.11 -16.95
N HIS A 17 1.27 -4.35 -16.06
CA HIS A 17 1.03 -2.91 -15.95
C HIS A 17 1.37 -2.13 -17.22
N ARG A 18 2.50 -2.43 -17.88
CA ARG A 18 2.86 -1.78 -19.17
C ARG A 18 1.87 -2.09 -20.29
N LEU A 19 1.24 -3.26 -20.22
CA LEU A 19 0.18 -3.66 -21.15
C LEU A 19 -1.19 -3.07 -20.80
N GLY A 20 -1.28 -2.23 -19.76
CA GLY A 20 -2.53 -1.59 -19.35
C GLY A 20 -3.43 -2.46 -18.47
N PHE A 21 -2.96 -3.62 -18.01
CA PHE A 21 -3.72 -4.42 -17.05
C PHE A 21 -3.62 -3.81 -15.64
N SER A 22 -4.74 -3.86 -14.93
CA SER A 22 -4.84 -3.57 -13.49
C SER A 22 -5.58 -4.71 -12.80
N PRO A 23 -5.25 -5.04 -11.54
CA PRO A 23 -6.06 -5.96 -10.74
C PRO A 23 -7.50 -5.48 -10.67
N GLN A 24 -8.45 -6.35 -11.06
CA GLN A 24 -9.87 -6.03 -11.03
C GLN A 24 -10.50 -6.57 -9.75
N VAL A 25 -11.18 -5.70 -9.02
CA VAL A 25 -12.03 -6.09 -7.89
C VAL A 25 -13.47 -6.15 -8.39
N PRO A 26 -14.17 -7.30 -8.27
CA PRO A 26 -15.57 -7.38 -8.65
C PRO A 26 -16.39 -6.34 -7.88
N ALA A 27 -17.14 -5.49 -8.61
CA ALA A 27 -17.96 -4.45 -8.00
C ALA A 27 -19.09 -5.02 -7.13
N ARG A 28 -19.56 -6.23 -7.44
CA ARG A 28 -20.54 -6.97 -6.65
C ARG A 28 -20.16 -8.45 -6.58
N LYS A 29 -20.49 -9.06 -5.44
CA LYS A 29 -20.42 -10.52 -5.28
C LYS A 29 -21.70 -11.14 -5.87
N VAL A 30 -21.54 -12.26 -6.56
CA VAL A 30 -22.67 -13.06 -7.05
C VAL A 30 -23.38 -13.68 -5.84
N ALA A 31 -24.71 -13.71 -5.84
CA ALA A 31 -25.49 -14.25 -4.72
C ALA A 31 -25.25 -15.75 -4.47
N GLU A 32 -24.88 -16.48 -5.51
CA GLU A 32 -24.52 -17.91 -5.47
C GLU A 32 -23.12 -18.16 -4.87
N ARG A 33 -22.32 -17.11 -4.64
CA ARG A 33 -20.96 -17.28 -4.10
C ARG A 33 -21.01 -17.79 -2.67
N ASP A 34 -20.64 -19.06 -2.49
CA ASP A 34 -20.47 -19.68 -1.19
C ASP A 34 -19.11 -19.30 -0.57
N GLU A 35 -19.15 -18.39 0.41
CA GLU A 35 -17.94 -17.95 1.12
C GLU A 35 -17.35 -19.05 2.03
N GLN A 36 -18.15 -20.03 2.46
CA GLN A 36 -17.64 -21.19 3.20
C GLN A 36 -16.84 -22.09 2.26
N ALA A 37 -17.35 -22.37 1.06
CA ALA A 37 -16.62 -23.11 0.04
C ALA A 37 -15.32 -22.39 -0.38
N VAL A 38 -15.35 -21.05 -0.52
CA VAL A 38 -14.15 -20.25 -0.80
C VAL A 38 -13.12 -20.37 0.33
N THR A 39 -13.57 -20.35 1.58
CA THR A 39 -12.68 -20.46 2.75
C THR A 39 -12.07 -21.86 2.82
N ALA A 40 -12.88 -22.90 2.70
CA ALA A 40 -12.41 -24.29 2.69
C ALA A 40 -11.41 -24.55 1.56
N TRP A 41 -11.65 -24.01 0.36
CA TRP A 41 -10.71 -24.10 -0.75
C TRP A 41 -9.37 -23.38 -0.46
N LYS A 42 -9.41 -22.22 0.18
CA LYS A 42 -8.20 -21.49 0.59
C LYS A 42 -7.42 -22.22 1.68
N GLU A 43 -8.07 -23.01 2.51
CA GLU A 43 -7.39 -23.78 3.56
C GLU A 43 -6.78 -25.07 3.00
N ALA A 44 -7.51 -25.79 2.15
CA ALA A 44 -7.05 -27.05 1.58
C ALA A 44 -6.12 -26.84 0.38
N THR A 45 -6.63 -26.26 -0.71
CA THR A 45 -5.93 -26.25 -2.00
C THR A 45 -4.87 -25.17 -2.08
N TRP A 46 -5.14 -23.98 -1.54
CA TRP A 46 -4.15 -22.90 -1.62
C TRP A 46 -2.89 -23.19 -0.77
N ALA A 47 -3.02 -23.97 0.30
CA ALA A 47 -1.88 -24.45 1.07
C ALA A 47 -0.99 -25.41 0.27
N GLU A 48 -1.57 -26.21 -0.62
CA GLU A 48 -0.84 -27.17 -1.47
C GLU A 48 -0.15 -26.51 -2.66
N VAL A 49 -0.80 -25.52 -3.27
CA VAL A 49 -0.32 -24.91 -4.53
C VAL A 49 0.69 -23.78 -4.28
N LYS A 50 0.64 -23.14 -3.12
CA LYS A 50 1.53 -22.01 -2.82
C LYS A 50 2.89 -22.51 -2.32
N GLU A 51 3.95 -22.08 -2.99
CA GLU A 51 5.32 -22.19 -2.46
C GLU A 51 5.38 -21.69 -1.00
N PRO A 52 6.04 -22.42 -0.09
CA PRO A 52 6.25 -21.96 1.27
C PRO A 52 6.84 -20.56 1.27
N GLY A 53 6.07 -19.59 1.74
CA GLY A 53 6.56 -18.22 1.88
C GLY A 53 7.79 -18.21 2.77
N ARG A 54 8.74 -17.31 2.50
CA ARG A 54 9.89 -17.11 3.40
C ARG A 54 9.33 -16.88 4.82
N PRO A 55 9.78 -17.64 5.83
CA PRO A 55 9.36 -17.40 7.19
C PRO A 55 9.68 -15.96 7.56
N ALA A 56 8.78 -15.32 8.32
CA ALA A 56 9.00 -13.96 8.80
C ALA A 56 10.33 -13.92 9.56
N GLY A 57 11.35 -13.29 8.97
CA GLY A 57 12.59 -13.00 9.68
C GLY A 57 12.34 -11.95 10.75
N ALA A 58 13.19 -11.88 11.77
CA ALA A 58 13.15 -10.80 12.75
C ALA A 58 13.38 -9.46 12.04
N THR A 59 12.31 -8.74 11.74
CA THR A 59 12.36 -7.38 11.21
C THR A 59 12.11 -6.39 12.33
N SER A 60 13.03 -5.45 12.54
CA SER A 60 12.82 -4.35 13.48
C SER A 60 11.90 -3.31 12.85
N ALA A 61 10.74 -3.09 13.46
CA ALA A 61 9.79 -2.05 13.05
C ALA A 61 9.53 -1.14 14.25
N SER A 62 10.16 0.03 14.26
CA SER A 62 9.91 1.07 15.26
C SER A 62 8.97 2.11 14.69
N ARG A 63 7.99 2.54 15.49
CA ARG A 63 7.07 3.62 15.11
C ARG A 63 7.84 4.94 15.13
N THR A 64 7.97 5.60 13.98
CA THR A 64 8.55 6.94 13.89
C THR A 64 7.69 7.93 14.68
N ARG A 65 8.29 8.62 15.64
CA ARG A 65 7.63 9.69 16.41
C ARG A 65 7.53 10.91 15.49
N GLN A 66 6.33 11.49 15.35
CA GLN A 66 6.15 12.76 14.66
C GLN A 66 6.99 13.83 15.36
N ALA A 67 7.79 14.58 14.60
CA ALA A 67 8.53 15.72 15.14
C ALA A 67 7.53 16.77 15.63
N SER A 68 7.78 17.32 16.83
CA SER A 68 6.99 18.42 17.37
C SER A 68 7.06 19.63 16.42
N PRO A 69 5.96 20.37 16.19
CA PRO A 69 6.02 21.60 15.41
C PRO A 69 6.92 22.61 16.13
N ALA A 70 8.01 23.01 15.49
CA ALA A 70 8.80 24.15 15.96
C ALA A 70 7.90 25.39 15.90
N GLY A 71 7.69 26.01 17.06
CA GLY A 71 6.89 27.24 17.17
C GLY A 71 7.44 28.31 16.23
N ARG A 72 6.57 28.82 15.36
CA ARG A 72 6.85 29.98 14.50
C ARG A 72 7.22 31.18 15.39
N PRO A 73 8.36 31.86 15.20
CA PRO A 73 8.60 33.14 15.86
C PRO A 73 7.58 34.15 15.33
N LYS A 74 6.88 34.84 16.25
CA LYS A 74 5.95 35.92 15.91
C LYS A 74 6.73 37.11 15.37
N ASP A 75 6.50 37.47 14.12
CA ASP A 75 6.95 38.74 13.56
C ASP A 75 6.27 39.90 14.31
N ALA A 76 7.06 40.89 14.70
CA ALA A 76 6.58 42.11 15.33
C ALA A 76 5.91 43.02 14.27
N PRO A 77 4.72 43.58 14.52
CA PRO A 77 4.19 44.63 13.66
C PRO A 77 4.78 45.97 14.08
N GLY A 78 5.63 46.53 13.21
CA GLY A 78 5.84 47.97 13.18
C GLY A 78 4.73 48.61 12.35
N ALA A 79 3.98 49.53 12.94
CA ALA A 79 3.33 50.67 12.29
C ALA A 79 2.38 51.36 13.28
N ASP A 80 2.89 52.30 14.06
CA ASP A 80 2.06 53.38 14.58
C ASP A 80 2.43 54.65 13.84
N GLY A 81 1.69 54.90 12.76
CA GLY A 81 1.53 56.24 12.24
C GLY A 81 0.67 57.03 13.23
N ALA A 82 1.27 58.06 13.83
CA ALA A 82 0.53 59.11 14.51
C ALA A 82 1.23 60.44 14.21
N ALA A 83 0.69 61.15 13.21
CA ALA A 83 0.89 62.57 13.09
C ALA A 83 0.33 63.27 14.34
N PRO A 84 0.95 64.36 14.81
CA PRO A 84 0.21 65.42 15.45
C PRO A 84 0.13 66.65 14.55
N LEU A 85 -1.08 67.18 14.53
CA LEU A 85 -1.47 68.50 14.07
C LEU A 85 -0.82 69.59 14.95
N SER A 86 -0.20 70.57 14.29
CA SER A 86 -0.11 72.02 14.58
C SER A 86 1.28 72.57 14.28
#